data_AF-A0A967JZ28-F1
#
_entry.id   AF-A0A967JZ28-F1
#
_cell.length_a   1.000
_cell.length_b   1.000
_cell.length_c   1.000
_cell.angle_alpha   90.00
_cell.angle_beta   90.00
_cell.angle_gamma   90.00
#
_symmetry.space_group_name_H-M   'P 1'
#
loop_
_entity.id
_entity.type
_entity.pdbx_description
1 polymer ?
#
loop_
_entity_poly.entity_id
_entity_poly.type
_entity_poly.pdbx_seq_one_letter_code
_entity_poly.pdbx_strand_id
1 'polypeptide(L)' 'MIALPEQHVRVRFLDAPNSQIELLEPIGGEGPIAKFLESHPKGGQHHLAFEV' A
#
# COMPACT_ATOMS: atom_id res chain seq x y z
N MET A 1 -8.35 2.72 8.23
CA MET A 1 -6.96 2.34 7.89
C MET A 1 -6.19 2.17 9.18
N ILE A 2 -5.20 1.29 9.20
CA ILE A 2 -4.26 1.08 10.31
C ILE A 2 -2.98 1.80 9.90
N ALA A 3 -2.41 2.61 10.81
CA ALA A 3 -1.11 3.22 10.56
C ALA A 3 0.00 2.21 10.89
N LEU A 4 0.96 2.05 9.99
CA LEU A 4 2.19 1.28 10.19
C LEU A 4 3.38 2.26 10.06
N PRO A 5 3.71 3.01 11.14
CA PRO A 5 4.67 4.11 11.06
C PRO A 5 6.06 3.67 10.61
N GLU A 6 6.53 2.50 11.06
CA GLU A 6 7.86 1.96 10.69
C GLU A 6 7.97 1.69 9.17
N GLN A 7 6.84 1.40 8.51
CA GLN A 7 6.75 1.17 7.07
C GLN A 7 6.35 2.44 6.30
N HIS A 8 6.13 3.56 6.98
CA HIS A 8 5.72 4.85 6.42
C HIS A 8 4.39 4.81 5.62
N VAL A 9 3.50 3.88 5.95
CA VAL A 9 2.22 3.70 5.24
C VAL A 9 1.04 3.56 6.20
N ARG A 10 -0.12 4.02 5.75
CA ARG A 10 -1.43 3.59 6.25
C ARG A 10 -1.95 2.50 5.33
N VAL A 11 -2.44 1.41 5.92
CA VAL A 11 -2.98 0.27 5.20
C VAL A 11 -4.46 0.05 5.54
N ARG A 12 -5.26 -0.34 4.54
CA ARG A 12 -6.54 -1.02 4.76
C ARG A 12 -6.48 -2.38 4.08
N PHE A 13 -6.76 -3.40 4.86
CA PHE A 13 -6.92 -4.75 4.36
C PHE A 13 -8.35 -4.98 3.88
N LEU A 14 -8.47 -5.62 2.72
CA LEU A 14 -9.71 -6.18 2.20
C LEU A 14 -9.51 -7.68 2.03
N ASP A 15 -10.31 -8.46 2.73
CA ASP A 15 -10.23 -9.92 2.65
C ASP A 15 -10.92 -10.43 1.38
N ALA A 16 -10.24 -11.30 0.65
CA ALA A 16 -10.78 -12.08 -0.45
C ALA A 16 -10.74 -13.58 -0.06
N PRO A 17 -11.45 -14.47 -0.78
CA PRO A 17 -11.54 -15.88 -0.38
C PRO A 17 -10.22 -16.62 -0.21
N ASN A 18 -9.17 -16.21 -0.92
CA ASN A 18 -7.87 -16.88 -0.98
C ASN A 18 -6.67 -15.92 -0.90
N SER A 19 -6.91 -14.64 -0.61
CA SER A 19 -5.87 -13.61 -0.58
C SER A 19 -6.36 -12.37 0.17
N GLN A 20 -5.48 -11.38 0.27
CA GLN A 20 -5.82 -10.07 0.84
C GLN A 20 -5.38 -8.98 -0.13
N ILE A 21 -6.18 -7.92 -0.23
CA ILE A 21 -5.80 -6.70 -0.93
C ILE A 21 -5.42 -5.65 0.10
N GLU A 22 -4.21 -5.13 -0.02
CA GLU A 22 -3.71 -4.02 0.79
C GLU A 22 -3.89 -2.71 0.03
N LEU A 23 -4.78 -1.85 0.53
CA LEU A 23 -4.88 -0.47 0.07
C LEU A 23 -3.89 0.38 0.87
N LEU A 24 -2.87 0.89 0.20
CA LEU A 24 -1.77 1.63 0.81
C LEU A 24 -1.86 3.13 0.49
N GLU A 25 -1.59 3.96 1.50
CA GLU A 25 -1.43 5.41 1.38
C GLU A 25 -0.20 5.86 2.19
N PRO A 26 0.67 6.74 1.68
CA PRO A 26 1.83 7.21 2.43
C PRO A 26 1.41 8.00 3.68
N ILE A 27 2.23 7.91 4.73
CA ILE A 27 2.14 8.79 5.90
C ILE A 27 3.03 10.01 5.64
N GLY A 28 2.47 11.22 5.74
CA GLY A 28 3.22 12.46 5.53
C GLY A 28 3.60 12.77 4.09
N GLY A 29 3.11 12.00 3.11
CA GLY A 29 3.38 12.23 1.68
C GLY A 29 4.74 11.73 1.19
N GLU A 30 5.56 11.19 2.08
CA GLU A 30 6.86 10.58 1.76
C GLU A 30 6.81 9.05 1.94
N GLY A 31 7.90 8.36 1.59
CA GLY A 31 8.06 6.92 1.84
C GLY A 31 8.05 6.04 0.59
N PRO A 32 7.99 4.71 0.77
CA PRO A 32 8.36 3.73 -0.26
C PRO A 32 7.44 3.75 -1.49
N ILE A 33 6.18 4.18 -1.33
CA ILE A 33 5.20 4.24 -2.42
C ILE A 33 4.97 5.66 -2.97
N ALA A 34 5.64 6.68 -2.41
CA ALA A 34 5.41 8.08 -2.81
C ALA A 34 5.76 8.32 -4.29
N LYS A 35 6.94 7.86 -4.72
CA LYS A 35 7.39 7.95 -6.12
C LYS A 35 6.49 7.20 -7.10
N PHE A 36 5.89 6.09 -6.66
CA PHE A 36 4.90 5.37 -7.48
C PHE A 36 3.66 6.23 -7.73
N LEU A 37 3.15 6.90 -6.69
CA LEU A 37 1.98 7.77 -6.80
C LEU A 37 2.26 9.07 -7.59
N GLU A 38 3.49 9.58 -7.59
CA GLU A 38 3.89 10.70 -8.46
C GLU A 38 3.71 10.36 -9.95
N SER A 39 4.11 9.14 -10.34
CA SER A 39 3.96 8.64 -11.71
C SER A 39 2.56 8.10 -12.02
N HIS A 40 1.82 7.68 -10.99
CA HIS A 40 0.47 7.12 -11.09
C HIS A 40 -0.49 7.88 -10.15
N PRO A 41 -0.85 9.13 -10.46
CA PRO A 41 -1.59 10.01 -9.55
C PRO A 41 -3.02 9.54 -9.22
N LYS A 42 -3.53 8.54 -9.96
CA LYS A 42 -4.83 7.90 -9.70
C LYS A 42 -4.71 6.59 -8.91
N GLY A 43 -3.50 6.24 -8.46
CA GLY A 43 -3.17 4.95 -7.87
C GLY A 43 -2.97 3.84 -8.92
N GLY A 44 -2.73 2.63 -8.43
CA GLY A 44 -2.50 1.46 -9.26
C GLY A 44 -2.04 0.24 -8.44
N GLN A 45 -1.82 -0.88 -9.12
CA GLN A 45 -1.22 -2.06 -8.50
C GLN A 45 0.30 -1.84 -8.37
N HIS A 46 0.81 -1.89 -7.14
CA HIS A 46 2.22 -1.59 -6.85
C HIS A 46 3.10 -2.86 -6.83
N HIS A 47 2.64 -3.93 -6.18
CA HIS A 47 3.32 -5.23 -6.18
C HIS A 47 2.33 -6.36 -5.85
N LEU A 48 2.83 -7.59 -5.93
CA LEU A 48 2.20 -8.81 -5.42
C LEU A 48 3.14 -9.46 -4.41
N ALA A 49 2.58 -9.94 -3.30
CA ALA A 49 3.33 -10.68 -2.28
C ALA A 49 2.89 -12.15 -2.31
N PHE A 50 3.86 -13.06 -2.24
CA PHE A 50 3.63 -14.51 -2.24
C PHE A 50 4.34 -15.13 -1.04
N GLU A 51 3.70 -16.10 -0.40
CA GLU A 51 4.34 -17.00 0.55
C GLU A 51 5.31 -17.94 -0.20
N VAL A 52 6.40 -18.33 0.46
CA VAL A 52 7.43 -19.24 -0.08
C VAL A 52 7.81 -20.32 0.93
#